data_AF-A0AA47EQX2-F1
#
_entry.id   AF-A0AA47EQX2-F1
#
_cell.length_a   1.000
_cell.length_b   1.000
_cell.length_c   1.000
_cell.angle_alpha   90.00
_cell.angle_beta   90.00
_cell.angle_gamma   90.00
#
_symmetry.space_group_name_H-M   'P 1'
#
loop_
_entity.id
_entity.type
_entity.pdbx_description
1 polymer ?
#
loop_
_entity_poly.entity_id
_entity_poly.type
_entity_poly.pdbx_seq_one_letter_code
_entity_poly.pdbx_strand_id
1 'polypeptide(L)'
;MPIETNYRGIYSQSLINSSTNLQRFNAEVNVHLDAIGSGSTGNQLLDDLVSLSSQRRHKITIHEMEVSKSGPSAEPVLSRHQLERHPDLNNYQDIRETAGRRYARKTSQGQNEGSSVVVTWTAHQTSMGLDEDGDPTGPTSSHRDKVSLLAHELVHAKHMMGGTWMGSYDDSRDPETDSGKEELRAVGIGEYKYSRTRQPSENSVRAEHGLPKRASYHYSGYRSD
;
A
#
# COMPACT_ATOMS: atom_id res chain seq x y z
N MET A 1 -15.80 -2.20 14.68
CA MET A 1 -15.94 -1.19 13.60
C MET A 1 -14.61 -0.47 13.45
N PRO A 2 -14.15 -0.15 12.23
CA PRO A 2 -12.92 0.63 12.05
C PRO A 2 -13.02 1.98 12.75
N ILE A 3 -11.91 2.48 13.29
CA ILE A 3 -11.79 3.83 13.86
C ILE A 3 -10.79 4.65 13.06
N GLU A 4 -11.03 5.95 12.96
CA GLU A 4 -10.16 6.85 12.19
C GLU A 4 -8.80 7.00 12.88
N THR A 5 -7.76 7.12 12.08
CA THR A 5 -6.41 7.46 12.55
C THR A 5 -6.27 8.99 12.70
N ASN A 6 -5.09 9.48 13.05
CA ASN A 6 -4.77 10.91 13.01
C ASN A 6 -4.82 11.49 11.59
N TYR A 7 -4.82 10.63 10.57
CA TYR A 7 -4.87 10.97 9.16
C TYR A 7 -6.27 10.74 8.60
N ARG A 8 -6.94 11.84 8.25
CA ARG A 8 -8.32 11.82 7.76
C ARG A 8 -8.49 10.87 6.57
N GLY A 9 -9.53 10.03 6.62
CA GLY A 9 -9.79 9.07 5.55
C GLY A 9 -8.98 7.78 5.60
N ILE A 10 -8.05 7.68 6.55
CA ILE A 10 -7.33 6.44 6.90
C ILE A 10 -7.87 5.93 8.23
N TYR A 11 -8.35 4.69 8.22
CA TYR A 11 -8.96 4.01 9.36
C TYR A 11 -8.13 2.80 9.74
N SER A 12 -8.19 2.39 11.01
CA SER A 12 -7.64 1.12 11.47
C SER A 12 -8.73 0.18 11.97
N GLN A 13 -8.52 -1.12 11.78
CA GLN A 13 -9.40 -2.17 12.28
C GLN A 13 -8.57 -3.31 12.86
N SER A 14 -8.73 -3.56 14.16
CA SER A 14 -8.10 -4.70 14.84
C SER A 14 -8.73 -6.04 14.41
N LEU A 15 -7.92 -7.09 14.43
CA LEU A 15 -8.34 -8.47 14.13
C LEU A 15 -9.37 -8.94 15.17
N ILE A 16 -9.13 -8.59 16.44
CA ILE A 16 -10.07 -8.83 17.53
C ILE A 16 -10.96 -7.59 17.68
N ASN A 17 -12.26 -7.75 17.43
CA ASN A 17 -13.24 -6.66 17.49
C ASN A 17 -13.66 -6.35 18.94
N SER A 18 -12.71 -5.86 19.76
CA SER A 18 -12.96 -5.29 21.09
C SER A 18 -12.41 -3.87 21.18
N SER A 19 -13.00 -3.03 22.04
CA SER A 19 -12.58 -1.63 22.21
C SER A 19 -11.08 -1.52 22.55
N THR A 20 -10.60 -2.36 23.47
CA THR A 20 -9.19 -2.39 23.88
C THR A 20 -8.24 -2.72 22.72
N ASN A 21 -8.53 -3.77 21.95
CA ASN A 21 -7.65 -4.16 20.83
C ASN A 21 -7.71 -3.15 19.69
N LEU A 22 -8.88 -2.58 19.43
CA LEU A 22 -9.06 -1.55 18.42
C LEU A 22 -8.26 -0.28 18.76
N GLN A 23 -8.30 0.18 20.02
CA GLN A 23 -7.52 1.33 20.48
C GLN A 23 -6.01 1.04 20.45
N ARG A 24 -5.57 -0.14 20.91
CA ARG A 24 -4.16 -0.55 20.82
C ARG A 24 -3.67 -0.51 19.38
N PHE A 25 -4.37 -1.18 18.46
CA PHE A 25 -3.96 -1.25 17.07
C PHE A 25 -4.01 0.11 16.39
N ASN A 26 -5.00 0.95 16.67
CA ASN A 26 -5.04 2.33 16.17
C ASN A 26 -3.85 3.15 16.65
N ALA A 27 -3.45 3.04 17.91
CA ALA A 27 -2.25 3.69 18.42
C ALA A 27 -0.98 3.21 17.69
N GLU A 28 -0.84 1.90 17.46
CA GLU A 28 0.28 1.34 16.70
C GLU A 28 0.33 1.82 15.25
N VAL A 29 -0.82 1.88 14.57
CA VAL A 29 -0.94 2.41 13.22
C VAL A 29 -0.53 3.88 13.19
N ASN A 30 -1.02 4.70 14.12
CA ASN A 30 -0.64 6.12 14.19
C ASN A 30 0.86 6.32 14.36
N VAL A 31 1.52 5.54 15.23
CA VAL A 31 2.98 5.61 15.40
C VAL A 31 3.72 5.36 14.08
N HIS A 32 3.25 4.42 13.25
CA HIS A 32 3.90 4.12 11.98
C HIS A 32 3.54 5.11 10.88
N LEU A 33 2.32 5.64 10.85
CA LEU A 33 1.95 6.73 9.95
C LEU A 33 2.73 8.00 10.28
N ASP A 34 2.88 8.34 11.56
CA ASP A 34 3.70 9.48 12.01
C ASP A 34 5.18 9.29 11.66
N ALA A 35 5.69 8.06 11.78
CA ALA A 35 7.03 7.73 11.32
C ALA A 35 7.17 7.98 9.81
N ILE A 36 6.27 7.45 8.97
CA ILE A 36 6.26 7.72 7.53
C ILE A 36 6.19 9.23 7.24
N GLY A 37 5.28 9.94 7.90
CA GLY A 37 5.05 11.37 7.72
C GLY A 37 6.16 12.29 8.22
N SER A 38 7.16 11.77 8.93
CA SER A 38 8.30 12.57 9.41
C SER A 38 9.30 12.96 8.31
N GLY A 39 9.28 12.24 7.18
CA GLY A 39 10.03 12.58 5.96
C GLY A 39 9.18 13.38 4.96
N SER A 40 9.82 14.11 4.04
CA SER A 40 9.13 14.91 3.02
C SER A 40 8.32 14.08 2.02
N THR A 41 8.86 12.96 1.53
CA THR A 41 8.21 12.09 0.55
C THR A 41 7.16 11.21 1.21
N GLY A 42 7.41 10.76 2.45
CA GLY A 42 6.41 10.07 3.25
C GLY A 42 5.24 10.98 3.63
N ASN A 43 5.49 12.24 4.02
CA ASN A 43 4.43 13.21 4.24
C ASN A 43 3.61 13.47 2.97
N GLN A 44 4.30 13.65 1.82
CA GLN A 44 3.63 13.79 0.52
C GLN A 44 2.71 12.60 0.21
N LEU A 45 3.14 11.36 0.52
CA LEU A 45 2.31 10.17 0.34
C LEU A 45 1.03 10.25 1.18
N LEU A 46 1.13 10.62 2.46
CA LEU A 46 -0.03 10.72 3.35
C LEU A 46 -0.97 11.85 2.93
N ASP A 47 -0.43 13.00 2.52
CA ASP A 47 -1.21 14.12 1.99
C ASP A 47 -1.97 13.75 0.71
N ASP A 48 -1.32 13.04 -0.21
CA ASP A 48 -1.94 12.55 -1.44
C ASP A 48 -3.11 11.60 -1.12
N LEU A 49 -2.95 10.72 -0.13
CA LEU A 49 -4.01 9.79 0.31
C LEU A 49 -5.19 10.52 0.97
N VAL A 50 -4.92 11.50 1.83
CA VAL A 50 -5.95 12.36 2.44
C VAL A 50 -6.72 13.14 1.39
N SER A 51 -5.99 13.67 0.39
CA SER A 51 -6.56 14.39 -0.75
C SER A 51 -7.46 13.48 -1.58
N LEU A 52 -6.99 12.29 -1.97
CA LEU A 52 -7.77 11.30 -2.70
C LEU A 52 -9.01 10.85 -1.92
N SER A 53 -8.88 10.63 -0.60
CA SER A 53 -10.02 10.28 0.24
C SER A 53 -11.10 11.37 0.23
N SER A 54 -10.69 12.64 0.34
CA SER A 54 -11.61 13.77 0.38
C SER A 54 -12.26 14.04 -0.98
N GLN A 55 -11.48 14.03 -2.06
CA GLN A 55 -11.94 14.39 -3.41
C GLN A 55 -12.77 13.29 -4.06
N ARG A 56 -12.41 12.02 -3.85
CA ARG A 56 -13.03 10.87 -4.52
C ARG A 56 -13.96 10.05 -3.63
N ARG A 57 -14.08 10.42 -2.35
CA ARG A 57 -14.89 9.73 -1.33
C ARG A 57 -14.47 8.27 -1.13
N HIS A 58 -13.19 7.99 -1.35
CA HIS A 58 -12.56 6.70 -1.06
C HIS A 58 -11.99 6.69 0.36
N LYS A 59 -11.72 5.51 0.90
CA LYS A 59 -11.14 5.33 2.23
C LYS A 59 -10.08 4.26 2.20
N ILE A 60 -9.11 4.36 3.10
CA ILE A 60 -8.17 3.29 3.40
C ILE A 60 -8.56 2.70 4.74
N THR A 61 -8.67 1.38 4.81
CA THR A 61 -8.78 0.66 6.09
C THR A 61 -7.54 -0.20 6.26
N ILE A 62 -6.69 0.15 7.21
CA ILE A 62 -5.59 -0.70 7.66
C ILE A 62 -6.19 -1.76 8.58
N HIS A 63 -6.28 -3.00 8.10
CA HIS A 63 -6.82 -4.14 8.80
C HIS A 63 -5.67 -4.96 9.42
N GLU A 64 -5.75 -5.20 10.72
CA GLU A 64 -4.75 -5.99 11.42
C GLU A 64 -4.73 -7.43 10.89
N MET A 65 -3.54 -7.99 10.76
CA MET A 65 -3.33 -9.37 10.39
C MET A 65 -2.41 -10.08 11.39
N GLU A 66 -2.45 -11.41 11.39
CA GLU A 66 -1.40 -12.21 12.00
C GLU A 66 -0.14 -12.17 11.14
N VAL A 67 1.02 -12.39 11.77
CA VAL A 67 2.29 -12.50 11.03
C VAL A 67 2.20 -13.65 10.02
N SER A 68 2.57 -13.37 8.78
CA SER A 68 2.44 -14.31 7.66
C SER A 68 3.69 -14.30 6.78
N LYS A 69 3.94 -15.43 6.11
CA LYS A 69 4.97 -15.52 5.06
C LYS A 69 4.63 -14.68 3.83
N SER A 70 3.34 -14.47 3.57
CA SER A 70 2.89 -13.64 2.44
C SER A 70 3.13 -12.15 2.67
N GLY A 71 3.35 -11.74 3.93
CA GLY A 71 3.52 -10.33 4.29
C GLY A 71 2.22 -9.51 4.20
N PRO A 72 2.34 -8.18 4.40
CA PRO A 72 1.27 -7.22 4.21
C PRO A 72 0.76 -7.21 2.76
N SER A 73 -0.44 -6.69 2.54
CA SER A 73 -0.97 -6.46 1.19
C SER A 73 -1.97 -5.32 1.13
N ALA A 74 -2.06 -4.65 -0.01
CA ALA A 74 -3.12 -3.71 -0.36
C ALA A 74 -4.11 -4.35 -1.35
N GLU A 75 -5.41 -4.19 -1.09
CA GLU A 75 -6.48 -4.71 -1.94
C GLU A 75 -7.53 -3.64 -2.24
N PRO A 76 -7.94 -3.47 -3.51
CA PRO A 76 -9.02 -2.55 -3.85
C PRO A 76 -10.36 -3.10 -3.35
N VAL A 77 -11.20 -2.25 -2.78
CA VAL A 77 -12.57 -2.59 -2.39
C VAL A 77 -13.53 -1.47 -2.80
N LEU A 78 -14.79 -1.81 -3.04
CA LEU A 78 -15.79 -0.82 -3.44
C LEU A 78 -16.03 0.18 -2.31
N SER A 79 -15.95 1.48 -2.62
CA SER A 79 -16.44 2.51 -1.71
C SER A 79 -17.96 2.44 -1.58
N ARG A 80 -18.53 3.09 -0.56
CA ARG A 80 -19.99 3.04 -0.31
C ARG A 80 -20.84 3.42 -1.52
N HIS A 81 -20.50 4.50 -2.22
CA HIS A 81 -21.22 4.92 -3.43
C HIS A 81 -21.01 3.97 -4.62
N GLN A 82 -19.96 3.15 -4.59
CA GLN A 82 -19.72 2.11 -5.58
C GLN A 82 -20.54 0.87 -5.25
N LEU A 83 -20.62 0.47 -3.98
CA LEU A 83 -21.51 -0.61 -3.51
C LEU A 83 -22.98 -0.32 -3.85
N GLU A 84 -23.42 0.93 -3.72
CA GLU A 84 -24.77 1.36 -4.12
C GLU A 84 -25.06 1.14 -5.62
N ARG A 85 -24.02 1.09 -6.48
CA ARG A 85 -24.13 0.76 -7.93
C ARG A 85 -24.05 -0.74 -8.22
N HIS A 86 -23.71 -1.57 -7.23
CA HIS A 86 -23.59 -3.03 -7.33
C HIS A 86 -24.35 -3.72 -6.19
N PRO A 87 -25.68 -3.55 -6.10
CA PRO A 87 -26.47 -4.04 -4.96
C PRO A 87 -26.46 -5.56 -4.79
N ASP A 88 -26.13 -6.30 -5.85
CA ASP A 88 -26.10 -7.77 -5.85
C ASP A 88 -24.79 -8.35 -5.30
N LEU A 89 -23.75 -7.53 -5.12
CA LEU A 89 -22.46 -7.97 -4.59
C LEU A 89 -22.49 -8.06 -3.07
N ASN A 90 -22.39 -9.28 -2.54
CA ASN A 90 -22.51 -9.55 -1.11
C ASN A 90 -21.34 -10.32 -0.49
N ASN A 91 -20.38 -10.78 -1.30
CA ASN A 91 -19.18 -11.45 -0.83
C ASN A 91 -17.94 -10.61 -1.14
N TYR A 92 -16.92 -10.76 -0.28
CA TYR A 92 -15.73 -9.93 -0.32
C TYR A 92 -14.90 -10.12 -1.60
N GLN A 93 -14.83 -11.34 -2.12
CA GLN A 93 -14.03 -11.65 -3.31
C GLN A 93 -14.56 -10.92 -4.55
N ASP A 94 -15.87 -10.97 -4.80
CA ASP A 94 -16.48 -10.30 -5.96
C ASP A 94 -16.44 -8.78 -5.82
N ILE A 95 -16.56 -8.26 -4.58
CA ILE A 95 -16.37 -6.83 -4.30
C ILE A 95 -14.95 -6.39 -4.65
N ARG A 96 -13.94 -7.14 -4.19
CA ARG A 96 -12.53 -6.87 -4.47
C ARG A 96 -12.24 -6.93 -5.96
N GLU A 97 -12.77 -7.95 -6.65
CA GLU A 97 -12.56 -8.12 -8.08
C GLU A 97 -13.23 -7.02 -8.91
N THR A 98 -14.45 -6.64 -8.54
CA THR A 98 -15.16 -5.54 -9.19
C THR A 98 -14.44 -4.22 -8.96
N ALA A 99 -13.97 -3.96 -7.73
CA ALA A 99 -13.19 -2.77 -7.40
C ALA A 99 -11.90 -2.68 -8.23
N GLY A 100 -11.13 -3.76 -8.26
CA GLY A 100 -9.89 -3.86 -9.03
C GLY A 100 -10.11 -3.61 -10.51
N ARG A 101 -10.98 -4.40 -11.14
CA ARG A 101 -11.16 -4.39 -12.61
C ARG A 101 -11.88 -3.16 -13.13
N ARG A 102 -12.89 -2.67 -12.42
CA ARG A 102 -13.76 -1.59 -12.94
C ARG A 102 -13.35 -0.20 -12.48
N TYR A 103 -12.66 -0.08 -11.36
CA TYR A 103 -12.46 1.22 -10.72
C TYR A 103 -11.00 1.55 -10.42
N ALA A 104 -10.21 0.61 -9.87
CA ALA A 104 -8.84 0.87 -9.45
C ALA A 104 -7.84 0.84 -10.62
N ARG A 105 -8.04 -0.08 -11.58
CA ARG A 105 -7.08 -0.29 -12.68
C ARG A 105 -7.06 0.88 -13.66
N LYS A 106 -5.86 1.27 -14.08
CA LYS A 106 -5.62 2.25 -15.15
C LYS A 106 -6.28 1.76 -16.46
N THR A 107 -6.90 2.67 -17.20
CA THR A 107 -7.52 2.37 -18.49
C THR A 107 -6.67 2.90 -19.64
N SER A 108 -7.01 2.51 -20.88
CA SER A 108 -6.41 3.08 -22.09
C SER A 108 -6.65 4.59 -22.23
N GLN A 109 -7.68 5.12 -21.57
CA GLN A 109 -8.01 6.55 -21.55
C GLN A 109 -7.31 7.30 -20.41
N GLY A 110 -6.50 6.62 -19.59
CA GLY A 110 -5.78 7.21 -18.46
C GLY A 110 -6.29 6.72 -17.10
N GLN A 111 -6.36 7.64 -16.13
CA GLN A 111 -6.83 7.32 -14.78
C GLN A 111 -8.32 6.96 -14.78
N ASN A 112 -8.67 5.96 -13.98
CA ASN A 112 -10.04 5.55 -13.72
C ASN A 112 -10.61 6.29 -12.48
N GLU A 113 -11.84 5.94 -12.07
CA GLU A 113 -12.50 6.54 -10.91
C GLU A 113 -11.72 6.32 -9.61
N GLY A 114 -11.03 5.18 -9.47
CA GLY A 114 -10.39 4.74 -8.24
C GLY A 114 -11.36 4.02 -7.30
N SER A 115 -10.84 3.40 -6.25
CA SER A 115 -11.64 2.68 -5.26
C SER A 115 -11.15 2.93 -3.83
N SER A 116 -11.93 2.50 -2.84
CA SER A 116 -11.40 2.32 -1.49
C SER A 116 -10.36 1.19 -1.48
N VAL A 117 -9.59 1.10 -0.40
CA VAL A 117 -8.53 0.10 -0.25
C VAL A 117 -8.55 -0.48 1.15
N VAL A 118 -8.33 -1.79 1.27
CA VAL A 118 -7.98 -2.46 2.52
C VAL A 118 -6.49 -2.78 2.49
N VAL A 119 -5.75 -2.35 3.50
CA VAL A 119 -4.34 -2.71 3.69
C VAL A 119 -4.27 -3.71 4.83
N THR A 120 -3.91 -4.95 4.57
CA THR A 120 -3.64 -5.93 5.63
C THR A 120 -2.23 -5.72 6.14
N TRP A 121 -2.06 -5.45 7.43
CA TRP A 121 -0.75 -5.11 8.01
C TRP A 121 -0.70 -5.34 9.51
N THR A 122 0.51 -5.59 10.05
CA THR A 122 0.76 -5.63 11.49
C THR A 122 2.15 -5.10 11.84
N ALA A 123 2.26 -4.39 12.96
CA ALA A 123 3.52 -3.91 13.51
C ALA A 123 4.45 -5.06 13.96
N HIS A 124 3.93 -6.28 14.06
CA HIS A 124 4.66 -7.47 14.47
C HIS A 124 5.25 -8.24 13.28
N GLN A 125 4.89 -7.87 12.04
CA GLN A 125 5.49 -8.47 10.86
C GLN A 125 6.95 -8.03 10.79
N THR A 126 7.82 -9.01 10.66
CA THR A 126 9.24 -8.82 10.45
C THR A 126 9.47 -8.14 9.10
N SER A 127 10.27 -7.10 9.11
CA SER A 127 10.54 -6.26 7.94
C SER A 127 11.24 -7.00 6.81
N MET A 128 11.20 -6.47 5.58
CA MET A 128 12.02 -7.03 4.50
C MET A 128 13.51 -6.74 4.73
N GLY A 129 14.28 -7.78 5.03
CA GLY A 129 15.75 -7.73 4.99
C GLY A 129 16.24 -7.55 3.57
N LEU A 130 17.38 -6.88 3.46
CA LEU A 130 18.11 -6.74 2.21
C LEU A 130 19.51 -7.32 2.39
N ASP A 131 20.04 -7.97 1.35
CA ASP A 131 21.46 -8.30 1.30
C ASP A 131 22.30 -7.07 0.92
N GLU A 132 23.62 -7.26 0.78
CA GLU A 132 24.58 -6.20 0.42
C GLU A 132 24.27 -5.54 -0.92
N ASP A 133 23.57 -6.25 -1.80
CA ASP A 133 23.16 -5.81 -3.13
C ASP A 133 21.82 -5.06 -3.13
N GLY A 134 21.11 -5.04 -1.99
CA GLY A 134 19.79 -4.44 -1.88
C GLY A 134 18.65 -5.35 -2.36
N ASP A 135 18.88 -6.67 -2.44
CA ASP A 135 17.87 -7.65 -2.82
C ASP A 135 17.10 -8.19 -1.59
N PRO A 136 15.77 -8.40 -1.70
CA PRO A 136 14.95 -8.92 -0.61
C PRO A 136 15.38 -10.30 -0.10
N THR A 137 15.89 -10.41 1.13
CA THR A 137 16.27 -11.69 1.77
C THR A 137 15.14 -12.32 2.60
N GLY A 138 13.97 -11.69 2.61
CA GLY A 138 12.80 -12.12 3.36
C GLY A 138 12.69 -11.43 4.73
N PRO A 139 11.79 -11.91 5.61
CA PRO A 139 11.46 -11.21 6.84
C PRO A 139 12.60 -11.24 7.88
N THR A 140 12.98 -10.09 8.46
CA THR A 140 14.01 -9.92 9.50
C THR A 140 13.46 -9.27 10.77
N SER A 141 14.16 -9.44 11.89
CA SER A 141 13.77 -8.88 13.20
C SER A 141 13.96 -7.35 13.35
N SER A 142 14.28 -6.63 12.26
CA SER A 142 14.53 -5.18 12.33
C SER A 142 13.26 -4.41 12.69
N HIS A 143 13.35 -3.57 13.71
CA HIS A 143 12.28 -2.62 14.07
C HIS A 143 12.29 -1.38 13.15
N ARG A 144 13.39 -1.13 12.44
CA ARG A 144 13.58 0.09 11.63
C ARG A 144 12.91 -0.01 10.25
N ASP A 145 12.88 -1.19 9.67
CA ASP A 145 12.37 -1.40 8.31
C ASP A 145 10.84 -1.65 8.26
N LYS A 146 10.13 -1.52 9.38
CA LYS A 146 8.65 -1.66 9.42
C LYS A 146 7.94 -0.51 8.71
N VAL A 147 8.54 0.67 8.76
CA VAL A 147 8.06 1.90 8.10
C VAL A 147 7.99 1.69 6.59
N SER A 148 8.96 1.01 5.98
CA SER A 148 8.99 0.82 4.53
C SER A 148 7.94 -0.17 4.04
N LEU A 149 7.63 -1.24 4.79
CA LEU A 149 6.56 -2.18 4.41
C LEU A 149 5.18 -1.50 4.39
N LEU A 150 4.84 -0.73 5.44
CA LEU A 150 3.56 -0.01 5.43
C LEU A 150 3.55 1.05 4.32
N ALA A 151 4.66 1.77 4.11
CA ALA A 151 4.76 2.74 3.03
C ALA A 151 4.55 2.11 1.65
N HIS A 152 5.10 0.91 1.43
CA HIS A 152 4.92 0.14 0.19
C HIS A 152 3.44 -0.11 -0.11
N GLU A 153 2.70 -0.66 0.86
CA GLU A 153 1.26 -0.91 0.69
C GLU A 153 0.45 0.39 0.53
N LEU A 154 0.85 1.47 1.19
CA LEU A 154 0.21 2.78 1.04
C LEU A 154 0.47 3.39 -0.35
N VAL A 155 1.60 3.12 -0.99
CA VAL A 155 1.86 3.52 -2.38
C VAL A 155 0.92 2.77 -3.33
N HIS A 156 0.73 1.46 -3.15
CA HIS A 156 -0.31 0.72 -3.88
C HIS A 156 -1.70 1.29 -3.63
N ALA A 157 -2.02 1.59 -2.37
CA ALA A 157 -3.30 2.18 -2.02
C ALA A 157 -3.53 3.52 -2.74
N LYS A 158 -2.50 4.37 -2.84
CA LYS A 158 -2.54 5.62 -3.62
C LYS A 158 -2.86 5.35 -5.08
N HIS A 159 -2.21 4.37 -5.69
CA HIS A 159 -2.46 4.03 -7.09
C HIS A 159 -3.89 3.51 -7.32
N MET A 160 -4.39 2.66 -6.43
CA MET A 160 -5.75 2.12 -6.49
C MET A 160 -6.81 3.21 -6.26
N MET A 161 -6.64 4.06 -5.25
CA MET A 161 -7.52 5.20 -4.99
C MET A 161 -7.49 6.25 -6.11
N GLY A 162 -6.36 6.39 -6.80
CA GLY A 162 -6.22 7.27 -7.95
C GLY A 162 -6.76 6.69 -9.26
N GLY A 163 -7.13 5.40 -9.30
CA GLY A 163 -7.55 4.74 -10.53
C GLY A 163 -6.39 4.53 -11.52
N THR A 164 -5.15 4.45 -11.03
CA THR A 164 -3.94 4.30 -11.85
C THR A 164 -3.19 3.01 -11.59
N TRP A 165 -3.76 2.11 -10.77
CA TRP A 165 -3.15 0.83 -10.44
C TRP A 165 -2.90 0.02 -11.71
N MET A 166 -1.68 -0.49 -11.86
CA MET A 166 -1.32 -1.33 -13.01
C MET A 166 -1.53 -2.81 -12.70
N GLY A 167 -1.77 -3.19 -11.44
CA GLY A 167 -1.90 -4.59 -11.10
C GLY A 167 -2.97 -5.32 -11.94
N SER A 168 -2.62 -6.56 -12.25
CA SER A 168 -3.47 -7.54 -12.89
C SER A 168 -3.57 -8.76 -11.97
N TYR A 169 -4.40 -9.74 -12.34
CA TYR A 169 -4.37 -11.06 -11.70
C TYR A 169 -3.30 -11.98 -12.32
N ASP A 170 -2.38 -11.43 -13.15
CA ASP A 170 -1.26 -12.13 -13.78
C ASP A 170 -0.03 -12.15 -12.85
N ASP A 171 1.00 -12.93 -13.20
CA ASP A 171 2.17 -13.17 -12.34
C ASP A 171 2.99 -11.89 -12.08
N SER A 172 2.96 -11.41 -10.84
CA SER A 172 3.70 -10.23 -10.40
C SER A 172 5.22 -10.39 -10.44
N ARG A 173 5.73 -11.62 -10.60
CA ARG A 173 7.18 -11.88 -10.66
C ARG A 173 7.81 -11.50 -12.00
N ASP A 174 7.01 -11.36 -13.05
CA ASP A 174 7.50 -10.92 -14.36
C ASP A 174 7.44 -9.38 -14.44
N PRO A 175 8.59 -8.68 -14.53
CA PRO A 175 8.68 -7.21 -14.58
C PRO A 175 8.03 -6.60 -15.82
N GLU A 176 7.82 -7.38 -16.88
CA GLU A 176 7.20 -6.90 -18.11
C GLU A 176 5.67 -6.92 -18.04
N THR A 177 5.10 -7.65 -17.08
CA THR A 177 3.66 -7.64 -16.82
C THR A 177 3.24 -6.32 -16.15
N ASP A 178 1.97 -5.97 -16.28
CA ASP A 178 1.44 -4.78 -15.61
C ASP A 178 1.58 -4.89 -14.07
N SER A 179 1.49 -6.11 -13.53
CA SER A 179 1.73 -6.39 -12.10
C SER A 179 3.19 -6.16 -11.69
N GLY A 180 4.16 -6.62 -12.48
CA GLY A 180 5.58 -6.34 -12.22
C GLY A 180 5.92 -4.86 -12.33
N LYS A 181 5.32 -4.14 -13.29
CA LYS A 181 5.44 -2.68 -13.42
C LYS A 181 4.84 -1.93 -12.24
N GLU A 182 3.74 -2.41 -11.69
CA GLU A 182 3.15 -1.87 -10.46
C GLU A 182 4.11 -1.97 -9.27
N GLU A 183 4.76 -3.12 -9.09
CA GLU A 183 5.76 -3.33 -8.04
C GLU A 183 7.00 -2.46 -8.25
N LEU A 184 7.55 -2.40 -9.47
CA LEU A 184 8.67 -1.50 -9.81
C LEU A 184 8.33 -0.04 -9.48
N ARG A 185 7.09 0.37 -9.76
CA ARG A 185 6.58 1.70 -9.46
C ARG A 185 6.41 1.93 -7.97
N ALA A 186 5.87 0.96 -7.23
CA ALA A 186 5.69 1.06 -5.80
C ALA A 186 7.03 1.11 -5.05
N VAL A 187 7.99 0.29 -5.46
CA VAL A 187 9.35 0.31 -4.90
C VAL A 187 10.12 1.56 -5.32
N GLY A 188 9.90 2.09 -6.53
CA GLY A 188 10.60 3.26 -7.06
C GLY A 188 11.93 2.91 -7.72
N ILE A 189 11.91 1.89 -8.59
CA ILE A 189 13.08 1.35 -9.31
C ILE A 189 13.09 1.83 -10.76
N GLY A 190 14.27 1.92 -11.38
CA GLY A 190 14.41 2.29 -12.80
C GLY A 190 13.82 3.65 -13.16
N GLU A 191 12.87 3.69 -14.09
CA GLU A 191 12.19 4.92 -14.51
C GLU A 191 11.29 5.53 -13.41
N TYR A 192 10.91 4.73 -12.42
CA TYR A 192 10.03 5.14 -11.32
C TYR A 192 10.76 5.78 -10.13
N LYS A 193 12.10 5.89 -10.19
CA LYS A 193 12.93 6.54 -9.15
C LYS A 193 12.37 7.94 -8.81
N TYR A 194 12.26 8.27 -7.51
CA TYR A 194 11.75 9.57 -7.05
C TYR A 194 12.46 10.78 -7.68
N SER A 195 13.77 10.67 -7.93
CA SER A 195 14.55 11.72 -8.61
C SER A 195 14.04 12.06 -10.02
N ARG A 196 13.34 11.12 -10.67
CA ARG A 196 12.74 11.28 -12.01
C ARG A 196 11.27 11.67 -11.93
N THR A 197 10.50 10.99 -11.10
CA THR A 197 9.02 11.10 -11.08
C THR A 197 8.51 12.14 -10.09
N ARG A 198 9.28 12.45 -9.04
CA ARG A 198 8.85 13.20 -7.85
C ARG A 198 7.61 12.60 -7.17
N GLN A 199 7.35 11.31 -7.42
CA GLN A 199 6.25 10.57 -6.82
C GLN A 199 6.78 9.71 -5.66
N PRO A 200 6.14 9.75 -4.47
CA PRO A 200 6.50 8.90 -3.35
C PRO A 200 6.53 7.42 -3.73
N SER A 201 7.52 6.71 -3.19
CA SER A 201 7.76 5.27 -3.40
C SER A 201 8.37 4.69 -2.12
N GLU A 202 8.42 3.36 -2.02
CA GLU A 202 9.12 2.70 -0.91
C GLU A 202 10.57 3.22 -0.79
N ASN A 203 11.33 3.27 -1.89
CA ASN A 203 12.71 3.71 -1.87
C ASN A 203 12.89 5.19 -1.51
N SER A 204 11.92 6.05 -1.80
CA SER A 204 12.00 7.45 -1.37
C SER A 204 11.82 7.56 0.14
N VAL A 205 10.85 6.83 0.71
CA VAL A 205 10.65 6.76 2.16
C VAL A 205 11.85 6.12 2.84
N ARG A 206 12.36 4.99 2.32
CA ARG A 206 13.59 4.34 2.84
C ARG A 206 14.77 5.31 2.92
N ALA A 207 14.95 6.16 1.90
CA ALA A 207 16.02 7.16 1.88
C ALA A 207 15.91 8.17 3.03
N GLU A 208 14.70 8.63 3.35
CA GLU A 208 14.45 9.61 4.41
C GLU A 208 14.71 9.04 5.80
N HIS A 209 14.53 7.73 5.94
CA HIS A 209 14.75 7.00 7.19
C HIS A 209 16.16 6.40 7.31
N GLY A 210 17.06 6.67 6.37
CA GLY A 210 18.40 6.10 6.35
C GLY A 210 18.42 4.58 6.20
N LEU A 211 17.37 4.00 5.62
CA LEU A 211 17.27 2.57 5.34
C LEU A 211 17.95 2.26 3.99
N PRO A 212 18.58 1.09 3.83
CA PRO A 212 19.12 0.66 2.54
C PRO A 212 17.99 0.59 1.51
N LYS A 213 18.20 1.11 0.30
CA LYS A 213 17.21 1.06 -0.79
C LYS A 213 17.17 -0.33 -1.41
N ARG A 214 16.00 -0.72 -1.90
CA ARG A 214 15.82 -1.92 -2.70
C ARG A 214 16.36 -1.70 -4.10
N ALA A 215 17.20 -2.62 -4.56
CA ALA A 215 17.66 -2.70 -5.95
C ALA A 215 16.71 -3.54 -6.82
N SER A 216 15.94 -4.43 -6.19
CA SER A 216 14.91 -5.27 -6.82
C SER A 216 13.61 -5.30 -6.00
N TYR A 217 12.49 -5.50 -6.70
CA TYR A 217 11.18 -5.70 -6.06
C TYR A 217 10.89 -7.18 -5.72
N HIS A 218 11.74 -8.13 -6.16
CA HIS A 218 11.63 -9.56 -5.82
C HIS A 218 13.01 -10.23 -5.78
N TYR A 219 13.22 -11.26 -4.95
CA TYR A 219 14.51 -11.97 -4.82
C TYR A 219 15.04 -12.55 -6.14
N SER A 220 14.14 -12.82 -7.09
CA SER A 220 14.47 -13.30 -8.46
C SER A 220 14.10 -12.30 -9.56
N GLY A 221 13.84 -11.04 -9.20
CA GLY A 221 13.28 -10.01 -10.08
C GLY A 221 14.34 -9.18 -10.80
N TYR A 222 13.86 -8.34 -11.73
CA TYR A 222 14.65 -7.36 -12.47
C TYR A 222 15.48 -6.45 -11.55
N ARG A 223 16.78 -6.37 -11.82
CA ARG A 223 17.69 -5.39 -11.22
C ARG A 223 17.76 -4.19 -12.15
N SER A 224 17.48 -2.98 -11.65
CA SER A 224 17.84 -1.79 -12.40
C SER A 224 19.27 -1.41 -12.04
N ASP A 225 20.13 -1.26 -13.05
CA ASP A 225 21.41 -0.57 -12.91
C ASP A 225 21.26 0.85 -12.29
#